data_AF-A0A9E5PVD0-F1
#
_entry.id   AF-A0A9E5PVD0-F1
#
_cell.length_a   1.000
_cell.length_b   1.000
_cell.length_c   1.000
_cell.angle_alpha   90.00
_cell.angle_beta   90.00
_cell.angle_gamma   90.00
#
_symmetry.space_group_name_H-M   'P 1'
#
loop_
_entity.id
_entity.type
_entity.pdbx_description
1 polymer ?
#
loop_
_entity_poly.entity_id
_entity_poly.type
_entity_poly.pdbx_seq_one_letter_code
_entity_poly.pdbx_strand_id
1 'polypeptide(L)'
;MQVLTSRGGRGWRAVEEPKRDANGREIPDEALSEISRNLSDCFRCSNLVVLTGLGTSLHVNRAPAPLDNPLKRTPLEGKAIAPMMRDLWSACKAMDAKKFEEALKLARYPVGDKGENIESLLSYCKLAEDFIDSAAEKAIVASFIKVAEEVVRDQVRFLKVDDDVGLHADFLRRLVRRSTRKLRTKVFTTNYDLCLEVAPQI
;
A
#
# COMPACT_ATOMS: atom_id res chain seq x y z
N MET A 1 4.68 9.92 16.94
CA MET A 1 4.34 8.47 16.93
C MET A 1 3.82 8.11 18.31
N GLN A 2 2.88 7.16 18.42
CA GLN A 2 2.34 6.70 19.71
C GLN A 2 2.34 5.16 19.77
N VAL A 3 2.44 4.60 20.98
CA VAL A 3 2.41 3.16 21.23
C VAL A 3 1.36 2.82 22.29
N LEU A 4 0.58 1.76 22.04
CA LEU A 4 -0.35 1.16 22.98
C LEU A 4 0.03 -0.31 23.14
N THR A 5 0.31 -0.73 24.37
CA THR A 5 0.66 -2.12 24.66
C THR A 5 -0.10 -2.64 25.87
N SER A 6 -0.17 -3.96 26.00
CA SER A 6 -0.82 -4.61 27.15
C SER A 6 -0.15 -4.26 28.49
N ARG A 7 1.14 -3.91 28.48
CA ARG A 7 1.89 -3.49 29.67
C ARG A 7 1.73 -2.01 29.99
N GLY A 8 1.46 -1.17 29.00
CA GLY A 8 1.38 0.30 29.13
C GLY A 8 0.17 0.84 29.89
N GLY A 9 -0.67 -0.03 30.50
CA GLY A 9 -1.83 0.41 31.29
C GLY A 9 -2.96 0.97 30.44
N ARG A 10 -3.37 0.26 29.37
CA ARG A 10 -4.50 0.61 28.46
C ARG A 10 -4.48 2.05 27.88
N GLY A 11 -3.40 2.81 28.04
CA GLY A 11 -3.25 4.17 27.54
C GLY A 11 -2.23 4.27 26.40
N TRP A 12 -2.51 5.17 25.46
CA TRP A 12 -1.55 5.54 24.41
C TRP A 12 -0.41 6.35 25.01
N ARG A 13 0.84 6.00 24.67
CA ARG A 13 2.04 6.75 25.04
C ARG A 13 2.64 7.40 23.80
N ALA A 14 2.91 8.70 23.85
CA ALA A 14 3.57 9.40 22.76
C ALA A 14 5.09 9.30 22.89
N VAL A 15 5.77 9.21 21.74
CA VAL A 15 7.22 9.40 21.66
C VAL A 15 7.52 10.87 21.93
N GLU A 16 8.39 11.14 22.89
CA GLU A 16 8.84 12.47 23.26
C GLU A 16 10.14 12.85 22.55
N GLU A 17 10.46 14.15 22.53
CA GLU A 17 11.76 14.60 22.04
C GLU A 17 12.90 14.14 22.97
N PRO A 18 14.10 13.88 22.43
CA PRO A 18 15.25 13.47 23.23
C PRO A 18 15.55 14.45 24.37
N LYS A 19 15.40 13.99 25.61
CA LYS A 19 15.76 14.77 26.82
C LYS A 19 17.15 14.37 27.28
N ARG A 20 17.90 15.31 27.86
CA ARG A 20 19.20 15.03 28.49
C ARG A 20 19.11 15.25 29.99
N ASP A 21 19.79 14.41 30.75
CA ASP A 21 19.97 14.60 32.19
C ASP A 21 20.97 15.74 32.49
N ALA A 22 21.13 16.07 33.77
CA ALA A 22 22.07 17.11 34.22
C ALA A 22 23.54 16.81 33.86
N ASN A 23 23.87 15.57 33.49
CA ASN A 23 25.20 15.13 33.08
C ASN A 23 25.33 15.02 31.56
N GLY A 24 24.35 15.49 30.79
CA GLY A 24 24.34 15.48 29.33
C GLY A 24 24.02 14.12 28.70
N ARG A 25 23.65 13.10 29.49
CA ARG A 25 23.25 11.77 29.00
C ARG A 25 21.81 11.80 28.50
N GLU A 26 21.55 11.11 27.40
CA GLU A 26 20.20 11.01 26.86
C GLU A 26 19.32 10.14 27.76
N ILE A 27 18.17 10.69 28.16
CA ILE A 27 17.16 10.01 28.95
C ILE A 27 16.37 9.12 27.98
N PRO A 28 16.30 7.79 28.21
CA PRO A 28 15.55 6.90 27.32
C PRO A 28 14.06 7.28 27.28
N ASP A 29 13.53 7.44 26.08
CA ASP A 29 12.09 7.60 25.88
C ASP A 29 11.37 6.28 26.14
N GLU A 30 10.39 6.30 27.05
CA GLU A 30 9.66 5.11 27.45
C GLU A 30 8.87 4.50 26.28
N ALA A 31 8.29 5.33 25.41
CA ALA A 31 7.50 4.86 24.27
C ALA A 31 8.39 4.17 23.22
N LEU A 32 9.56 4.72 22.89
CA LEU A 32 10.55 4.13 22.00
C LEU A 32 11.14 2.84 22.60
N SER A 33 11.37 2.82 23.91
CA SER A 33 11.83 1.61 24.61
C SER A 33 10.78 0.51 24.52
N GLU A 34 9.50 0.86 24.70
CA GLU A 34 8.37 -0.05 24.56
C GLU A 34 8.24 -0.57 23.12
N ILE A 35 8.30 0.30 22.11
CA ILE A 35 8.27 -0.07 20.68
C ILE A 35 9.42 -1.03 20.36
N SER A 36 10.64 -0.65 20.74
CA SER A 36 11.85 -1.43 20.44
C SER A 36 11.80 -2.82 21.06
N ARG A 37 11.30 -2.92 22.29
CA ARG A 37 11.11 -4.22 22.96
C ARG A 37 10.08 -5.08 22.24
N ASN A 38 8.88 -4.55 21.98
CA ASN A 38 7.81 -5.32 21.34
C ASN A 38 8.21 -5.79 19.93
N LEU A 39 8.86 -4.92 19.13
CA LEU A 39 9.38 -5.30 17.82
C LEU A 39 10.46 -6.39 17.95
N SER A 40 11.38 -6.26 18.91
CA SER A 40 12.40 -7.28 19.19
C SER A 40 11.79 -8.63 19.57
N ASP A 41 10.73 -8.62 20.36
CA ASP A 41 9.99 -9.82 20.75
C ASP A 41 9.33 -10.49 19.54
N CYS A 42 8.78 -9.74 18.59
CA CYS A 42 8.25 -10.27 17.34
C CYS A 42 9.30 -11.07 16.54
N PHE A 43 10.55 -10.59 16.47
CA PHE A 43 11.63 -11.34 15.80
C PHE A 43 12.04 -12.61 16.57
N ARG A 44 11.77 -12.66 17.89
CA ARG A 44 12.03 -13.81 18.75
C ARG A 44 10.94 -14.87 18.71
N CYS A 45 9.73 -14.56 18.23
CA CYS A 45 8.65 -15.53 18.06
C CYS A 45 9.08 -16.76 17.23
N SER A 46 8.53 -17.93 17.57
CA SER A 46 8.73 -19.18 16.81
C SER A 46 8.13 -19.07 15.41
N ASN A 47 6.94 -18.47 15.32
CA ASN A 47 6.20 -18.20 14.10
C ASN A 47 6.10 -16.69 13.89
N LEU A 48 6.53 -16.21 12.72
CA LEU A 48 6.38 -14.81 12.34
C LEU A 48 5.67 -14.75 10.98
N VAL A 49 4.53 -14.08 10.97
CA VAL A 49 3.75 -13.78 9.77
C VAL A 49 3.69 -12.26 9.66
N VAL A 50 4.07 -11.74 8.48
CA VAL A 50 3.98 -10.32 8.15
C VAL A 50 2.84 -10.17 7.15
N LEU A 51 1.85 -9.36 7.51
CA LEU A 51 0.73 -8.99 6.65
C LEU A 51 0.89 -7.52 6.31
N THR A 52 1.05 -7.22 5.03
CA THR A 52 1.22 -5.87 4.53
C THR A 52 0.41 -5.65 3.25
N GLY A 53 0.42 -4.44 2.74
CA GLY A 53 -0.20 -4.09 1.47
C GLY A 53 0.28 -2.73 1.00
N LEU A 54 -0.46 -2.11 0.09
CA LEU A 54 -0.10 -0.83 -0.54
C LEU A 54 0.44 0.24 0.43
N GLY A 55 -0.01 0.26 1.69
CA GLY A 55 0.46 1.17 2.73
C GLY A 55 1.98 1.22 2.91
N THR A 56 2.69 0.11 2.72
CA THR A 56 4.16 0.08 2.77
C THR A 56 4.82 0.77 1.58
N SER A 57 4.13 0.92 0.46
CA SER A 57 4.61 1.60 -0.74
C SER A 57 4.22 3.08 -0.82
N LEU A 58 3.22 3.54 -0.04
CA LEU A 58 2.62 4.88 -0.22
C LEU A 58 3.58 6.06 0.01
N HIS A 59 4.69 5.84 0.73
CA HIS A 59 5.68 6.86 1.07
C HIS A 59 6.88 6.88 0.12
N VAL A 60 7.09 5.83 -0.68
CA VAL A 60 8.21 5.78 -1.62
C VAL A 60 7.99 6.82 -2.71
N ASN A 61 9.06 7.52 -3.09
CA ASN A 61 9.05 8.60 -4.07
C ASN A 61 8.10 9.77 -3.76
N ARG A 62 7.61 9.89 -2.52
CA ARG A 62 6.67 10.94 -2.12
C ARG A 62 7.43 12.21 -1.70
N ALA A 63 7.11 13.33 -2.32
CA ALA A 63 7.57 14.65 -1.88
C ALA A 63 6.89 15.04 -0.54
N PRO A 64 7.51 15.92 0.27
CA PRO A 64 6.91 16.43 1.50
C PRO A 64 5.49 16.96 1.25
N ALA A 65 4.57 16.63 2.15
CA ALA A 65 3.19 17.08 2.02
C ALA A 65 3.12 18.61 2.15
N PRO A 66 2.34 19.30 1.30
CA PRO A 66 2.08 20.72 1.46
C PRO A 66 1.43 21.04 2.80
N LEU A 67 1.76 22.21 3.38
CA LEU A 67 1.22 22.64 4.68
C LEU A 67 -0.31 22.83 4.66
N ASP A 68 -0.86 23.22 3.51
CA ASP A 68 -2.30 23.43 3.28
C ASP A 68 -3.07 22.11 3.11
N ASN A 69 -2.40 21.03 2.71
CA ASN A 69 -3.03 19.73 2.52
C ASN A 69 -2.08 18.56 2.87
N PRO A 70 -2.05 18.14 4.14
CA PRO A 70 -1.16 17.06 4.61
C PRO A 70 -1.49 15.68 3.99
N LEU A 71 -2.69 15.53 3.45
CA LEU A 71 -3.15 14.29 2.80
C LEU A 71 -2.79 14.25 1.31
N LYS A 72 -2.36 15.37 0.71
CA LYS A 72 -1.95 15.40 -0.68
C LYS A 72 -0.68 14.56 -0.85
N ARG A 73 -0.70 13.72 -1.89
CA ARG A 73 0.43 12.89 -2.30
C ARG A 73 0.93 13.42 -3.62
N THR A 74 2.15 13.94 -3.63
CA THR A 74 2.83 14.41 -4.81
C THR A 74 4.12 13.61 -4.99
N PRO A 75 4.45 13.18 -6.21
CA PRO A 75 5.72 12.52 -6.46
C PRO A 75 6.89 13.51 -6.34
N LEU A 76 8.07 12.98 -6.05
CA LEU A 76 9.33 13.65 -6.32
C LEU A 76 9.49 13.86 -7.84
N GLU A 77 10.26 14.88 -8.23
CA GLU A 77 10.49 15.21 -9.63
C GLU A 77 11.06 14.00 -10.41
N GLY A 78 10.44 13.67 -11.56
CA GLY A 78 10.85 12.55 -12.40
C GLY A 78 10.53 11.14 -11.87
N LYS A 79 9.90 11.04 -10.69
CA LYS A 79 9.52 9.79 -10.04
C LYS A 79 8.01 9.57 -10.08
N ALA A 80 7.58 8.32 -9.87
CA ALA A 80 6.17 7.95 -9.72
C ALA A 80 5.92 7.42 -8.30
N ILE A 81 4.69 7.61 -7.81
CA ILE A 81 4.26 7.12 -6.49
C ILE A 81 3.26 5.99 -6.67
N ALA A 82 3.17 5.11 -5.67
CA ALA A 82 2.20 4.03 -5.67
C ALA A 82 0.75 4.56 -5.80
N PRO A 83 -0.06 4.08 -6.76
CA PRO A 83 -1.42 4.57 -6.97
C PRO A 83 -2.38 4.05 -5.90
N MET A 84 -3.31 4.88 -5.45
CA MET A 84 -4.48 4.45 -4.66
C MET A 84 -5.62 4.04 -5.59
N MET A 85 -6.64 3.38 -5.05
CA MET A 85 -7.82 2.97 -5.83
C MET A 85 -8.50 4.12 -6.58
N ARG A 86 -8.61 5.31 -5.96
CA ARG A 86 -9.15 6.51 -6.61
C ARG A 86 -8.27 7.02 -7.76
N ASP A 87 -6.95 6.84 -7.65
CA ASP A 87 -6.00 7.24 -8.70
C ASP A 87 -6.16 6.31 -9.90
N LEU A 88 -6.29 5.00 -9.66
CA LEU A 88 -6.56 4.01 -10.70
C LEU A 88 -7.93 4.21 -11.36
N TRP A 89 -8.97 4.49 -10.56
CA TRP A 89 -10.30 4.84 -11.06
C TRP A 89 -10.26 6.03 -12.00
N SER A 90 -9.60 7.12 -11.55
CA SER A 90 -9.44 8.34 -12.34
C SER A 90 -8.64 8.08 -13.62
N ALA A 91 -7.57 7.28 -13.55
CA ALA A 91 -6.76 6.92 -14.71
C ALA A 91 -7.58 6.12 -15.74
N CYS A 92 -8.35 5.11 -15.31
CA CYS A 92 -9.22 4.35 -16.19
C CYS A 92 -10.30 5.22 -16.84
N LYS A 93 -10.90 6.15 -16.08
CA LYS A 93 -11.88 7.10 -16.61
C LYS A 93 -11.27 8.08 -17.62
N ALA A 94 -10.03 8.50 -17.41
CA ALA A 94 -9.34 9.43 -18.30
C ALA A 94 -8.98 8.83 -19.67
N MET A 95 -8.86 7.50 -19.79
CA MET A 95 -8.55 6.84 -21.06
C MET A 95 -9.68 6.94 -22.08
N ASP A 96 -10.90 6.65 -21.65
CA ASP A 96 -12.11 6.77 -22.47
C ASP A 96 -13.31 6.97 -21.54
N ALA A 97 -13.61 8.23 -21.24
CA ALA A 97 -14.69 8.57 -20.32
C ALA A 97 -16.05 8.05 -20.80
N LYS A 98 -16.28 7.96 -22.12
CA LYS A 98 -17.55 7.48 -22.65
C LYS A 98 -17.70 5.98 -22.41
N LYS A 99 -16.70 5.17 -22.78
CA LYS A 99 -16.72 3.73 -22.51
C LYS A 99 -16.73 3.41 -21.03
N PHE A 100 -16.06 4.20 -20.21
CA PHE A 100 -16.07 4.05 -18.76
C PHE A 100 -17.49 4.17 -18.19
N GLU A 101 -18.22 5.23 -18.58
CA GLU A 101 -19.60 5.46 -18.14
C GLU A 101 -20.58 4.43 -18.74
N GLU A 102 -20.34 3.97 -19.97
CA GLU A 102 -21.11 2.86 -20.56
C GLU A 102 -20.89 1.54 -19.81
N ALA A 103 -19.63 1.20 -19.48
CA ALA A 103 -19.30 0.01 -18.71
C ALA A 103 -19.94 0.04 -17.31
N LEU A 104 -19.95 1.20 -16.64
CA LEU A 104 -20.65 1.39 -15.36
C LEU A 104 -22.13 1.04 -15.46
N LYS A 105 -22.80 1.52 -16.52
CA LYS A 105 -24.23 1.27 -16.75
C LYS A 105 -24.52 -0.19 -17.08
N LEU A 106 -23.77 -0.76 -18.02
CA LEU A 106 -23.93 -2.15 -18.44
C LEU A 106 -23.65 -3.13 -17.29
N ALA A 107 -22.63 -2.84 -16.47
CA ALA A 107 -22.30 -3.62 -15.30
C ALA A 107 -23.24 -3.39 -14.11
N ARG A 108 -24.16 -2.42 -14.19
CA ARG A 108 -25.06 -2.00 -13.10
C ARG A 108 -24.30 -1.70 -11.80
N TYR A 109 -23.16 -1.04 -11.91
CA TYR A 109 -22.28 -0.81 -10.78
C TYR A 109 -22.85 0.24 -9.80
N PRO A 110 -23.02 -0.09 -8.52
CA PRO A 110 -23.58 0.83 -7.53
C PRO A 110 -22.50 1.79 -7.01
N VAL A 111 -22.21 2.85 -7.79
CA VAL A 111 -21.17 3.85 -7.45
C VAL A 111 -21.37 4.45 -6.05
N GLY A 112 -22.62 4.71 -5.64
CA GLY A 112 -22.92 5.31 -4.34
C GLY A 112 -22.50 4.45 -3.13
N ASP A 113 -22.58 3.12 -3.26
CA ASP A 113 -22.27 2.19 -2.15
C ASP A 113 -20.82 1.73 -2.16
N LYS A 114 -20.22 1.59 -3.35
CA LYS A 114 -18.89 1.02 -3.55
C LYS A 114 -17.79 2.07 -3.77
N GLY A 115 -18.19 3.31 -4.04
CA GLY A 115 -17.29 4.42 -4.29
C GLY A 115 -16.44 4.23 -5.56
N GLU A 116 -15.32 4.94 -5.62
CA GLU A 116 -14.36 4.91 -6.72
C GLU A 116 -13.38 3.74 -6.58
N ASN A 117 -13.91 2.51 -6.64
CA ASN A 117 -13.13 1.29 -6.51
C ASN A 117 -13.09 0.52 -7.85
N ILE A 118 -11.96 0.64 -8.56
CA ILE A 118 -11.77 0.02 -9.87
C ILE A 118 -11.82 -1.51 -9.84
N GLU A 119 -11.34 -2.16 -8.77
CA GLU A 119 -11.38 -3.63 -8.64
C GLU A 119 -12.82 -4.13 -8.52
N SER A 120 -13.61 -3.40 -7.73
CA SER A 120 -15.03 -3.70 -7.57
C SER A 120 -15.77 -3.50 -8.89
N LEU A 121 -15.45 -2.44 -9.66
CA LEU A 121 -16.03 -2.25 -10.99
C LEU A 121 -15.65 -3.38 -11.95
N LEU A 122 -14.37 -3.76 -12.01
CA LEU A 122 -13.91 -4.87 -12.84
C LEU A 122 -14.59 -6.19 -12.49
N SER A 123 -14.84 -6.43 -11.20
CA SER A 123 -15.58 -7.62 -10.75
C SER A 123 -17.02 -7.61 -11.28
N TYR A 124 -17.71 -6.46 -11.23
CA TYR A 124 -19.06 -6.32 -11.78
C TYR A 124 -19.07 -6.44 -13.32
N CYS A 125 -18.09 -5.85 -14.00
CA CYS A 125 -17.96 -5.97 -15.46
C CYS A 125 -17.77 -7.44 -15.89
N LYS A 126 -16.89 -8.19 -15.21
CA LYS A 126 -16.67 -9.61 -15.49
C LYS A 126 -17.92 -10.45 -15.28
N LEU A 127 -18.68 -10.18 -14.22
CA LEU A 127 -19.98 -10.82 -14.00
C LEU A 127 -20.98 -10.43 -15.10
N ALA A 128 -21.09 -9.14 -15.42
CA ALA A 128 -22.05 -8.65 -16.40
C ALA A 128 -21.78 -9.18 -17.81
N GLU A 129 -20.52 -9.39 -18.18
CA GLU A 129 -20.12 -9.98 -19.47
C GLU A 129 -20.79 -11.35 -19.73
N ASP A 130 -21.08 -12.11 -18.68
CA ASP A 130 -21.75 -13.42 -18.76
C ASP A 130 -23.28 -13.30 -18.92
N PHE A 131 -23.88 -12.17 -18.56
CA PHE A 131 -25.33 -11.93 -18.59
C PHE A 131 -25.80 -10.94 -19.66
N ILE A 132 -24.88 -10.33 -20.41
CA ILE A 132 -25.22 -9.43 -21.52
C ILE A 132 -25.44 -10.25 -22.80
N ASP A 133 -26.67 -10.20 -23.33
CA ASP A 133 -27.05 -10.90 -24.56
C ASP A 133 -26.57 -10.17 -25.83
N SER A 134 -26.48 -8.84 -25.78
CA SER A 134 -26.07 -8.03 -26.93
C SER A 134 -24.57 -8.15 -27.18
N ALA A 135 -24.19 -8.69 -28.34
CA ALA A 135 -22.78 -8.81 -28.73
C ALA A 135 -22.04 -7.46 -28.75
N ALA A 136 -22.74 -6.37 -29.11
CA ALA A 136 -22.16 -5.03 -29.12
C ALA A 136 -21.87 -4.52 -27.70
N GLU A 137 -22.81 -4.69 -26.77
CA GLU A 137 -22.64 -4.28 -25.37
C GLU A 137 -21.57 -5.13 -24.67
N LYS A 138 -21.54 -6.44 -24.97
CA LYS A 138 -20.51 -7.35 -24.48
C LYS A 138 -19.11 -6.91 -24.94
N ALA A 139 -18.98 -6.51 -26.20
CA ALA A 139 -17.71 -5.99 -26.73
C ALA A 139 -17.25 -4.70 -26.03
N ILE A 140 -18.19 -3.82 -25.62
CA ILE A 140 -17.87 -2.61 -24.84
C ILE A 140 -17.29 -2.98 -23.48
N VAL A 141 -17.97 -3.87 -22.74
CA VAL A 141 -17.52 -4.30 -21.40
C VAL A 141 -16.19 -5.04 -21.47
N ALA A 142 -16.03 -5.97 -22.41
CA ALA A 142 -14.78 -6.70 -22.61
C ALA A 142 -13.61 -5.76 -22.99
N SER A 143 -13.88 -4.80 -23.88
CA SER A 143 -12.88 -3.77 -24.24
C SER A 143 -12.51 -2.92 -23.03
N PHE A 144 -13.47 -2.55 -22.18
CA PHE A 144 -13.21 -1.78 -20.98
C PHE A 144 -12.35 -2.58 -19.99
N ILE A 145 -12.71 -3.84 -19.70
CA ILE A 145 -11.94 -4.72 -18.80
C ILE A 145 -10.48 -4.76 -19.24
N LYS A 146 -10.24 -5.04 -20.53
CA LYS A 146 -8.89 -5.12 -21.09
C LYS A 146 -8.10 -3.83 -20.88
N VAL A 147 -8.68 -2.69 -21.26
CA VAL A 147 -8.01 -1.38 -21.13
C VAL A 147 -7.74 -1.04 -19.66
N ALA A 148 -8.70 -1.29 -18.78
CA ALA A 148 -8.55 -1.03 -17.35
C ALA A 148 -7.47 -1.91 -16.72
N GLU A 149 -7.38 -3.20 -17.08
CA GLU A 149 -6.31 -4.09 -16.61
C GLU A 149 -4.93 -3.63 -17.10
N GLU A 150 -4.81 -3.17 -18.35
CA GLU A 150 -3.59 -2.57 -18.88
C GLU A 150 -3.19 -1.30 -18.11
N VAL A 151 -4.14 -0.39 -17.89
CA VAL A 151 -3.91 0.85 -17.12
C VAL A 151 -3.49 0.53 -15.69
N VAL A 152 -4.21 -0.35 -14.99
CA VAL A 152 -3.87 -0.73 -13.61
C VAL A 152 -2.47 -1.32 -13.56
N ARG A 153 -2.14 -2.27 -14.44
CA ARG A 153 -0.81 -2.87 -14.53
C ARG A 153 0.29 -1.83 -14.73
N ASP A 154 0.07 -0.86 -15.60
CA ASP A 154 1.08 0.14 -15.94
C ASP A 154 1.23 1.18 -14.82
N GLN A 155 0.13 1.58 -14.17
CA GLN A 155 0.14 2.48 -13.01
C GLN A 155 0.82 1.86 -11.78
N VAL A 156 0.63 0.56 -11.54
CA VAL A 156 1.21 -0.10 -10.37
C VAL A 156 2.70 -0.39 -10.55
N ARG A 157 3.24 -0.31 -11.77
CA ARG A 157 4.68 -0.32 -12.07
C ARG A 157 5.33 1.05 -11.82
N PHE A 158 5.11 1.60 -10.63
CA PHE A 158 5.59 2.93 -10.27
C PHE A 158 7.09 2.97 -9.88
N LEU A 159 7.71 1.81 -9.66
CA LEU A 159 9.12 1.71 -9.27
C LEU A 159 10.05 1.58 -10.48
N LYS A 160 11.17 2.30 -10.43
CA LYS A 160 12.33 2.15 -11.31
C LYS A 160 13.51 1.53 -10.53
N VAL A 161 14.52 1.06 -11.25
CA VAL A 161 15.72 0.40 -10.67
C VAL A 161 16.49 1.32 -9.71
N ASP A 162 16.45 2.63 -9.96
CA ASP A 162 17.12 3.67 -9.19
C ASP A 162 16.26 4.29 -8.08
N ASP A 163 15.09 3.71 -7.78
CA ASP A 163 14.24 4.16 -6.69
C ASP A 163 14.72 3.63 -5.33
N ASP A 164 14.66 4.48 -4.31
CA ASP A 164 15.09 4.11 -2.96
C ASP A 164 14.02 3.27 -2.25
N VAL A 165 14.28 1.98 -2.19
CA VAL A 165 13.54 1.00 -1.36
C VAL A 165 14.44 0.40 -0.26
N GLY A 166 15.45 1.15 0.18
CA GLY A 166 16.44 0.70 1.18
C GLY A 166 15.82 0.31 2.51
N LEU A 167 14.79 1.02 2.97
CA LEU A 167 14.06 0.66 4.20
C LEU A 167 13.36 -0.70 4.10
N HIS A 168 12.77 -1.01 2.94
CA HIS A 168 12.14 -2.30 2.66
C HIS A 168 13.20 -3.41 2.59
N ALA A 169 14.34 -3.14 1.95
CA ALA A 169 15.46 -4.07 1.90
C ALA A 169 16.01 -4.36 3.30
N ASP A 170 16.18 -3.35 4.14
CA ASP A 170 16.64 -3.50 5.53
C ASP A 170 15.62 -4.25 6.39
N PHE A 171 14.33 -4.00 6.19
CA PHE A 171 13.27 -4.76 6.83
C PHE A 171 13.36 -6.25 6.46
N LEU A 172 13.48 -6.57 5.17
CA LEU A 172 13.65 -7.95 4.70
C LEU A 172 14.95 -8.58 5.24
N ARG A 173 16.07 -7.85 5.23
CA ARG A 173 17.36 -8.29 5.82
C ARG A 173 17.21 -8.63 7.30
N ARG A 174 16.43 -7.86 8.07
CA ARG A 174 16.15 -8.16 9.48
C ARG A 174 15.26 -9.40 9.62
N LEU A 175 14.27 -9.59 8.75
CA LEU A 175 13.38 -10.76 8.78
C LEU A 175 14.13 -12.06 8.47
N VAL A 176 15.08 -12.05 7.53
CA VAL A 176 15.82 -13.26 7.12
C VAL A 176 16.93 -13.65 8.11
N ARG A 177 17.38 -12.74 8.97
CA ARG A 177 18.37 -13.02 10.04
C ARG A 177 17.84 -13.92 11.16
N ARG A 178 16.56 -14.32 11.12
CA ARG A 178 16.00 -15.29 12.08
C ARG A 178 16.71 -16.64 11.92
N SER A 179 16.95 -17.32 13.05
CA SER A 179 17.61 -18.64 13.06
C SER A 179 16.91 -19.61 12.11
N THR A 180 17.70 -20.38 11.35
CA THR A 180 17.22 -21.44 10.44
C THR A 180 16.50 -22.58 11.16
N ARG A 181 16.64 -22.69 12.49
CA ARG A 181 15.88 -23.63 13.33
C ARG A 181 14.42 -23.20 13.55
N LYS A 182 14.09 -21.92 13.31
CA LYS A 182 12.72 -21.43 13.41
C LYS A 182 11.96 -21.68 12.12
N LEU A 183 10.64 -21.68 12.21
CA LEU A 183 9.80 -21.74 11.03
C LEU A 183 10.03 -20.52 10.13
N ARG A 184 10.06 -20.78 8.82
CA ARG A 184 10.29 -19.76 7.79
C ARG A 184 9.28 -18.62 7.96
N THR A 185 9.78 -17.39 7.94
CA THR A 185 8.95 -16.19 7.94
C THR A 185 8.05 -16.21 6.70
N LYS A 186 6.77 -15.89 6.89
CA LYS A 186 5.82 -15.74 5.78
C LYS A 186 5.49 -14.26 5.63
N VAL A 187 5.70 -13.72 4.44
CA VAL A 187 5.34 -12.34 4.10
C VAL A 187 4.22 -12.42 3.07
N PHE A 188 3.08 -11.82 3.41
CA PHE A 188 1.94 -11.69 2.52
C PHE A 188 1.73 -10.21 2.24
N THR A 189 1.66 -9.85 0.97
CA THR A 189 1.36 -8.49 0.54
C THR A 189 0.23 -8.47 -0.48
N THR A 190 -0.40 -7.32 -0.66
CA THR A 190 -1.36 -7.09 -1.74
C THR A 190 -0.63 -6.99 -3.08
N ASN A 191 -1.26 -7.41 -4.18
CA ASN A 191 -0.70 -7.40 -5.54
C ASN A 191 -0.21 -6.03 -6.06
N TYR A 192 -0.43 -4.95 -5.31
CA TYR A 192 -0.06 -3.57 -5.66
C TYR A 192 1.18 -3.05 -4.92
N ASP A 193 1.73 -3.84 -4.00
CA ASP A 193 2.86 -3.43 -3.16
C ASP A 193 4.19 -3.97 -3.72
N LEU A 194 4.69 -3.31 -4.76
CA LEU A 194 5.92 -3.75 -5.44
C LEU A 194 7.20 -3.50 -4.63
N CYS A 195 7.17 -2.66 -3.60
CA CYS A 195 8.40 -2.31 -2.87
C CYS A 195 9.08 -3.53 -2.24
N LEU A 196 8.33 -4.50 -1.70
CA LEU A 196 8.91 -5.72 -1.14
C LEU A 196 9.39 -6.72 -2.20
N GLU A 197 8.86 -6.65 -3.42
CA GLU A 197 9.28 -7.49 -4.54
C GLU A 197 10.56 -6.96 -5.20
N VAL A 198 10.71 -5.64 -5.27
CA VAL A 198 11.87 -4.95 -5.85
C VAL A 198 13.03 -4.85 -4.86
N ALA A 199 12.76 -4.65 -3.57
CA ALA A 199 13.80 -4.47 -2.54
C ALA A 199 14.91 -5.54 -2.49
N PRO A 200 14.66 -6.84 -2.74
CA PRO A 200 15.72 -7.86 -2.80
C PRO A 200 16.66 -7.76 -4.01
N GLN A 201 16.29 -6.98 -5.03
CA GLN A 201 16.99 -6.88 -6.30
C GLN A 201 18.04 -5.76 -6.33
N ILE A 202 18.11 -4.98 -5.24
CA ILE A 202 19.02 -3.84 -5.02
C ILE A 202 20.01 -4.18 -3.89
#